data_AF-A0A955I353-F1
#
_entry.id   AF-A0A955I353-F1
#
_cell.length_a   1.000
_cell.length_b   1.000
_cell.length_c   1.000
_cell.angle_alpha   90.00
_cell.angle_beta   90.00
_cell.angle_gamma   90.00
#
_symmetry.space_group_name_H-M   'P 1'
#
loop_
_entity.id
_entity.type
_entity.pdbx_description
1 polymer ?
#
loop_
_entity_poly.entity_id
_entity_poly.type
_entity_poly.pdbx_seq_one_letter_code
_entity_poly.pdbx_strand_id
1 'polypeptide(L)'
;MNFLDGLSGPTPSVSFLGINFVFKLLFFVLLVGYILYSFLLLLRVRILADTIKTPHSGKVMFATTIHLLISLIGGFLAMILILLA
;
A
#
# COMPACT_ATOMS: atom_id res chain seq x y z
N MET A 1 3.02 -56.80 4.17
CA MET A 1 2.52 -55.52 4.73
C MET A 1 3.69 -54.55 4.70
N ASN A 2 3.65 -53.54 3.83
CA ASN A 2 4.78 -52.65 3.58
C ASN A 2 4.85 -51.59 4.68
N PHE A 3 5.94 -51.57 5.44
CA PHE A 3 6.24 -50.58 6.49
C PHE A 3 6.26 -49.12 5.98
N LEU A 4 6.18 -48.92 4.66
CA LEU A 4 6.18 -47.63 4.00
C LEU A 4 4.79 -46.97 3.94
N ASP A 5 3.70 -47.72 4.17
CA ASP A 5 2.33 -47.17 4.21
C ASP A 5 2.07 -46.32 5.47
N GLY A 6 2.90 -46.44 6.51
CA GLY A 6 2.83 -45.60 7.72
C GLY A 6 3.67 -44.32 7.66
N LEU A 7 4.52 -44.18 6.64
CA LEU A 7 5.36 -43.01 6.42
C LEU A 7 4.75 -42.01 5.42
N SER A 8 3.64 -42.37 4.76
CA SER A 8 2.80 -41.46 3.97
C SER A 8 1.86 -40.63 4.88
N GLY A 9 2.38 -40.17 6.01
CA GLY A 9 1.71 -39.17 6.83
C GLY A 9 1.31 -37.97 5.96
N PRO A 10 0.22 -37.26 6.29
CA PRO A 10 -0.34 -36.22 5.45
C PRO A 10 0.77 -35.24 5.09
N THR A 11 1.14 -35.23 3.81
CA THR A 11 2.00 -34.17 3.29
C THR A 11 1.35 -32.86 3.71
N PRO A 12 2.05 -31.94 4.39
CA PRO A 12 1.46 -30.68 4.75
C PRO A 12 1.14 -29.98 3.43
N SER A 13 -0.12 -30.09 3.01
CA SER A 13 -0.69 -29.32 1.94
C SER A 13 -0.68 -27.89 2.46
N VAL A 14 0.42 -27.18 2.21
CA VAL A 14 0.48 -25.73 2.29
C VAL A 14 -0.62 -25.24 1.38
N SER A 15 -1.78 -24.98 1.97
CA SER A 15 -2.98 -24.59 1.27
C SER A 15 -2.64 -23.28 0.55
N PHE A 16 -2.45 -23.33 -0.77
CA PHE A 16 -2.14 -22.17 -1.61
C PHE A 16 -3.18 -21.04 -1.44
N LEU A 17 -4.35 -21.37 -0.90
CA LEU A 17 -5.42 -20.46 -0.52
C LEU A 17 -5.01 -19.50 0.64
N GLY A 18 -4.14 -19.94 1.55
CA GLY A 18 -3.68 -19.13 2.69
C GLY A 18 -2.61 -18.11 2.33
N ILE A 19 -1.65 -18.48 1.47
CA ILE A 19 -0.53 -17.59 1.10
C ILE A 19 -1.04 -16.40 0.28
N ASN A 20 -1.86 -16.63 -0.74
CA ASN A 20 -2.41 -15.54 -1.55
C ASN A 20 -3.26 -14.57 -0.72
N PHE A 21 -4.06 -15.09 0.21
CA PHE A 21 -4.85 -14.24 1.11
C PHE A 21 -3.98 -13.37 2.02
N VAL A 22 -2.91 -13.93 2.59
CA VAL A 22 -1.97 -13.19 3.45
C VAL A 22 -1.26 -12.07 2.69
N PHE A 23 -0.77 -12.36 1.47
CA PHE A 23 -0.15 -11.33 0.63
C PHE A 23 -1.15 -10.23 0.25
N LYS A 24 -2.38 -10.60 -0.13
CA LYS A 24 -3.43 -9.65 -0.50
C LYS A 24 -3.81 -8.74 0.67
N LEU A 25 -3.89 -9.29 1.88
CA LEU A 25 -4.14 -8.54 3.11
C LEU A 25 -2.97 -7.60 3.45
N LEU A 26 -1.73 -8.07 3.33
CA LEU A 26 -0.54 -7.25 3.60
C LEU A 26 -0.46 -6.06 2.64
N PHE A 27 -0.70 -6.29 1.35
CA PHE A 27 -0.75 -5.23 0.34
C PHE A 27 -1.89 -4.24 0.60
N PHE A 28 -3.06 -4.71 1.04
CA PHE A 28 -4.16 -3.85 1.42
C PHE A 28 -3.78 -2.89 2.56
N VAL A 29 -3.16 -3.41 3.62
CA VAL A 29 -2.69 -2.59 4.77
C VAL A 29 -1.65 -1.56 4.31
N LEU A 30 -0.69 -1.97 3.48
CA LEU A 30 0.35 -1.09 2.97
C LEU A 30 -0.24 0.04 2.12
N LEU A 31 -1.24 -0.27 1.29
CA LEU A 31 -1.93 0.70 0.44
C LEU A 31 -2.74 1.71 1.26
N VAL A 32 -3.46 1.23 2.27
CA VAL A 32 -4.17 2.12 3.22
C VAL A 32 -3.20 3.04 3.93
N GLY A 33 -2.07 2.50 4.41
CA GLY A 33 -1.01 3.29 5.03
C GLY A 33 -0.43 4.34 4.08
N TYR A 34 -0.23 4.00 2.81
CA TYR A 34 0.27 4.90 1.78
C TYR A 34 -0.70 6.07 1.51
N ILE A 35 -2.00 5.80 1.39
CA ILE A 35 -3.03 6.85 1.23
C ILE A 35 -3.04 7.80 2.43
N LEU A 36 -3.03 7.25 3.65
CA LEU A 36 -2.96 8.02 4.89
C LEU A 36 -1.72 8.89 4.95
N TYR A 37 -0.56 8.35 4.59
CA TYR A 37 0.70 9.09 4.54
C TYR A 37 0.63 10.26 3.56
N SER A 38 0.09 10.05 2.37
CA SER A 38 -0.07 11.12 1.37
C SER A 38 -1.04 12.21 1.82
N PHE A 39 -2.12 11.85 2.52
CA PHE A 39 -3.01 12.82 3.13
C PHE A 39 -2.31 13.66 4.19
N LEU A 40 -1.56 13.02 5.10
CA LEU A 40 -0.77 13.70 6.13
C LEU A 40 0.30 14.62 5.53
N LEU A 41 0.91 14.23 4.40
CA LEU A 41 1.88 15.04 3.69
C LEU A 41 1.24 16.32 3.12
N LEU A 42 0.01 16.25 2.60
CA LEU A 42 -0.77 17.42 2.18
C LEU A 42 -1.02 18.36 3.35
N LEU A 43 -1.50 17.83 4.48
CA LEU A 43 -1.74 18.61 5.69
C LEU A 43 -0.46 19.29 6.17
N ARG A 44 0.66 18.56 6.20
CA ARG A 44 1.96 19.10 6.60
C ARG A 44 2.39 20.27 5.73
N VAL A 45 2.23 20.16 4.41
CA VAL A 45 2.59 21.27 3.50
C VAL A 45 1.64 22.44 3.64
N ARG A 46 0.33 22.21 3.82
CA ARG A 46 -0.63 23.29 4.05
C ARG A 46 -0.32 24.04 5.36
N ILE A 47 -0.07 23.30 6.44
CA ILE A 47 0.35 23.89 7.73
C ILE A 47 1.66 24.66 7.58
N LEU A 48 2.64 24.14 6.83
CA LEU A 48 3.91 24.83 6.61
C LEU A 48 3.75 26.11 5.78
N ALA A 49 2.86 26.10 4.79
CA ALA A 49 2.50 27.26 3.99
C ALA A 49 1.78 28.34 4.82
N ASP A 50 0.94 27.93 5.77
CA ASP A 50 0.20 28.85 6.65
C ASP A 50 1.04 29.39 7.81
N THR A 51 2.02 28.63 8.30
CA THR A 51 2.82 29.00 9.49
C THR A 51 4.13 29.72 9.18
N ILE A 52 4.76 29.44 8.04
CA ILE A 52 5.94 30.19 7.60
C ILE A 52 5.45 31.31 6.68
N LYS A 53 5.69 32.57 7.07
CA LYS A 53 5.63 33.75 6.15
C LYS A 53 6.76 33.65 5.12
N THR A 54 6.78 32.56 4.36
CA THR A 54 7.75 32.30 3.31
C THR A 54 7.36 33.14 2.10
N PRO A 55 8.29 33.84 1.42
CA PRO A 55 7.99 34.46 0.14
C PRO A 55 7.40 33.38 -0.76
N HIS A 56 6.17 33.63 -1.21
CA HIS A 56 5.25 32.68 -1.82
C HIS A 56 5.86 32.08 -3.10
N SER A 57 6.71 31.05 -2.97
CA SER A 57 7.28 30.36 -4.12
C SER A 57 6.28 29.31 -4.58
N GLY A 58 5.32 29.73 -5.41
CA GLY A 58 4.23 28.88 -5.93
C GLY A 58 4.68 27.53 -6.52
N LYS A 59 5.96 27.42 -6.90
CA LYS A 59 6.63 26.19 -7.33
C LYS A 59 6.55 25.06 -6.29
N VAL A 60 6.73 25.35 -5.00
CA VAL A 60 6.72 24.31 -3.95
C VAL A 60 5.30 23.80 -3.67
N MET A 61 4.33 24.72 -3.66
CA MET A 61 2.91 24.38 -3.51
C MET A 61 2.41 23.55 -4.70
N PHE A 62 2.84 23.91 -5.91
CA PHE A 62 2.54 23.17 -7.13
C PHE A 62 3.16 21.76 -7.14
N ALA A 63 4.44 21.64 -6.79
CA ALA A 63 5.12 20.34 -6.71
C ALA A 63 4.46 19.40 -5.69
N THR A 64 4.03 19.93 -4.55
CA THR A 64 3.31 19.15 -3.53
C THR A 64 1.93 18.69 -4.04
N THR A 65 1.22 19.56 -4.76
CA THR A 65 -0.08 19.24 -5.35
C THR A 65 0.05 18.14 -6.39
N ILE A 66 1.08 18.18 -7.24
CA ILE A 66 1.40 17.11 -8.20
C ILE A 66 1.74 15.81 -7.47
N HIS A 67 2.54 15.87 -6.40
CA HIS A 67 2.90 14.69 -5.63
C HIS A 67 1.67 14.03 -5.01
N LEU A 68 0.69 14.82 -4.56
CA LEU A 68 -0.57 14.27 -4.10
C LEU A 68 -1.34 13.60 -5.25
N LEU A 69 -1.45 14.26 -6.39
CA LEU A 69 -2.22 13.75 -7.53
C LEU A 69 -1.63 12.43 -8.04
N ILE A 70 -0.30 12.35 -8.18
CA ILE A 70 0.38 11.14 -8.61
C ILE A 70 0.24 10.02 -7.59
N SER A 71 0.27 10.35 -6.30
CA SER A 71 0.10 9.39 -5.22
C SER A 71 -1.33 8.84 -5.17
N LEU A 72 -2.33 9.69 -5.39
CA LEU A 72 -3.73 9.31 -5.45
C LEU A 72 -4.00 8.37 -6.65
N ILE A 73 -3.50 8.74 -7.83
CA ILE A 73 -3.64 7.92 -9.06
C ILE A 73 -2.91 6.59 -8.88
N GLY A 74 -1.68 6.61 -8.36
CA GLY A 74 -0.90 5.40 -8.08
C GLY A 74 -1.60 4.48 -7.06
N GLY A 75 -2.20 5.04 -6.02
CA GLY A 75 -3.00 4.30 -5.03
C GLY A 75 -4.23 3.65 -5.65
N PHE A 76 -4.98 4.38 -6.50
CA PHE A 76 -6.11 3.82 -7.24
C PHE A 76 -5.68 2.69 -8.19
N LEU A 77 -4.57 2.87 -8.90
CA LEU A 77 -4.06 1.87 -9.84
C LEU A 77 -3.61 0.59 -9.11
N ALA A 78 -2.93 0.74 -7.98
CA ALA A 78 -2.54 -0.38 -7.12
C ALA A 78 -3.77 -1.10 -6.54
N MET A 79 -4.81 -0.36 -6.14
CA MET A 79 -6.05 -0.95 -5.64
C MET A 79 -6.75 -1.78 -6.71
N ILE A 80 -6.82 -1.29 -7.94
CA ILE A 80 -7.38 -2.03 -9.08
C ILE A 80 -6.56 -3.29 -9.37
N LEU A 81 -5.22 -3.20 -9.36
CA LEU A 81 -4.34 -4.35 -9.57
C LEU A 81 -4.54 -5.43 -8.50
N ILE A 82 -4.64 -5.04 -7.23
CA ILE A 82 -4.87 -5.98 -6.12
C ILE A 82 -6.26 -6.61 -6.22
N LEU A 83 -7.28 -5.86 -6.66
CA LEU A 83 -8.64 -6.39 -6.78
C LEU A 83 -8.76 -7.37 -7.97
N LEU A 84 -8.06 -7.08 -9.07
CA LEU A 84 -8.04 -7.88 -10.29
C LEU A 84 -7.19 -9.15 -10.15
N ALA A 85 -6.09 -9.09 -9.40
CA ALA A 85 -5.20 -10.22 -9.11
C ALA A 85 -5.80 -11.20 -8.09
#